data_AF-A0A922S3W6-F1
#
_entry.id   AF-A0A922S3W6-F1
#
_cell.length_a   1.000
_cell.length_b   1.000
_cell.length_c   1.000
_cell.angle_alpha   90.00
_cell.angle_beta   90.00
_cell.angle_gamma   90.00
#
_symmetry.space_group_name_H-M   'P 1'
#
loop_
_entity.id
_entity.type
_entity.pdbx_description
1 polymer ?
#
loop_
_entity_poly.entity_id
_entity_poly.type
_entity_poly.pdbx_seq_one_letter_code
_entity_poly.pdbx_strand_id
1 'polypeptide(L)'
;MFGNRTDKLQDSLIQLRIAAKQVMRFSEKAARESEVQKQKLKKALTSGNIECGRIYAENAIRKQKESTNYLRMASRFDAVQSRVQTALTMNQVYFSRHCNFRW
;
A
#
# COMPACT_ATOMS: atom_id res chain seq x y z
N MET A 1 5.51 -30.31 17.82
CA MET A 1 4.71 -29.05 17.90
C MET A 1 5.63 -27.86 18.22
N PHE A 2 6.59 -27.52 17.36
CA PHE A 2 7.35 -26.27 17.47
C PHE A 2 7.66 -25.77 16.05
N GLY A 3 6.72 -25.03 15.47
CA GLY A 3 6.99 -24.30 14.23
C GLY A 3 7.88 -23.11 14.55
N ASN A 4 9.07 -23.07 13.95
CA ASN A 4 10.06 -21.99 14.10
C ASN A 4 9.41 -20.61 13.93
N ARG A 5 9.53 -19.78 14.96
CA ARG A 5 8.93 -18.43 15.02
C ARG A 5 9.55 -17.50 13.97
N THR A 6 10.81 -17.74 13.59
CA THR A 6 11.55 -17.03 12.56
C THR A 6 10.96 -17.23 11.17
N ASP A 7 10.57 -18.46 10.84
CA ASP A 7 10.05 -18.83 9.53
C ASP A 7 8.68 -18.17 9.32
N LYS A 8 7.83 -18.18 10.35
CA LYS A 8 6.54 -17.47 10.36
C LYS A 8 6.68 -15.96 10.17
N LEU A 9 7.73 -15.34 10.74
CA LEU A 9 7.99 -13.91 10.57
C LEU A 9 8.51 -13.58 9.16
N GLN A 10 9.30 -14.47 8.56
CA GLN A 10 9.73 -14.35 7.15
C GLN A 10 8.54 -14.49 6.19
N ASP A 11 7.66 -15.47 6.42
CA ASP A 11 6.42 -15.64 5.65
C ASP A 11 5.53 -14.39 5.72
N SER A 12 5.39 -13.84 6.94
CA SER A 12 4.63 -12.61 7.17
C SER A 12 5.24 -11.42 6.43
N LEU A 13 6.56 -11.34 6.33
CA LEU A 13 7.27 -10.29 5.59
C LEU A 13 7.03 -10.41 4.07
N ILE A 14 6.97 -11.62 3.54
CA ILE A 14 6.62 -11.89 2.14
C ILE A 14 5.17 -11.45 1.87
N GLN A 15 4.23 -11.83 2.74
CA GLN A 15 2.82 -11.41 2.63
C GLN A 15 2.67 -9.88 2.67
N LEU A 16 3.37 -9.20 3.57
CA LEU A 16 3.35 -7.73 3.67
C LEU A 16 3.89 -7.06 2.40
N ARG A 17 4.94 -7.59 1.78
CA ARG A 17 5.47 -7.09 0.49
C ARG A 17 4.47 -7.23 -0.65
N ILE A 18 3.76 -8.36 -0.71
CA ILE A 18 2.74 -8.61 -1.73
C ILE A 18 1.56 -7.65 -1.52
N ALA A 19 1.09 -7.52 -0.27
CA ALA A 19 0.02 -6.61 0.09
C ALA A 19 0.37 -5.14 -0.23
N ALA A 20 1.59 -4.69 0.09
CA ALA A 20 2.06 -3.35 -0.25
C ALA A 20 2.00 -3.09 -1.76
N LYS A 21 2.50 -4.02 -2.58
CA LYS A 21 2.41 -3.94 -4.05
C LYS A 21 0.96 -3.91 -4.55
N GLN A 22 0.08 -4.69 -3.94
CA GLN A 22 -1.33 -4.74 -4.32
C GLN A 22 -2.04 -3.42 -4.00
N VAL A 23 -1.78 -2.83 -2.84
CA VAL A 23 -2.32 -1.53 -2.43
C VAL A 23 -1.81 -0.40 -3.32
N MET A 24 -0.53 -0.42 -3.73
CA MET A 24 0.00 0.55 -4.71
C MET A 24 -0.73 0.45 -6.05
N ARG A 25 -0.98 -0.77 -6.56
CA ARG A 25 -1.77 -0.98 -7.78
C ARG A 25 -3.20 -0.44 -7.65
N PHE A 26 -3.82 -0.61 -6.49
CA PHE A 26 -5.16 -0.04 -6.23
C PHE A 26 -5.14 1.49 -6.19
N SER A 27 -4.08 2.10 -5.65
CA SER A 27 -3.90 3.56 -5.70
C SER A 27 -3.81 4.08 -7.14
N GLU A 28 -2.99 3.45 -7.98
CA GLU A 28 -2.84 3.82 -9.39
C GLU A 28 -4.13 3.61 -10.19
N LYS A 29 -4.87 2.52 -9.89
CA LYS A 29 -6.17 2.26 -10.50
C LYS A 29 -7.18 3.35 -10.13
N ALA A 30 -7.26 3.71 -8.85
CA ALA A 30 -8.13 4.79 -8.38
C ALA A 30 -7.74 6.16 -8.98
N ALA A 31 -6.44 6.43 -9.16
CA ALA A 31 -5.96 7.63 -9.84
C ALA A 31 -6.37 7.68 -11.31
N ARG A 32 -6.27 6.56 -12.03
CA ARG A 32 -6.75 6.43 -13.42
C ARG A 32 -8.26 6.64 -13.52
N GLU A 33 -9.03 6.04 -12.62
CA GLU A 33 -10.48 6.23 -12.56
C GLU A 33 -10.86 7.70 -12.30
N SER A 34 -10.14 8.40 -11.41
CA SER A 34 -10.31 9.84 -11.17
C SER A 34 -10.13 10.66 -12.45
N GLU A 35 -9.07 10.39 -13.22
CA GLU A 35 -8.78 11.11 -14.46
C GLU A 35 -9.85 10.87 -15.54
N VAL A 36 -10.35 9.64 -15.65
CA VAL A 36 -11.49 9.32 -16.54
C VAL A 36 -12.73 10.12 -16.16
N GLN A 37 -13.03 10.26 -14.86
CA GLN A 37 -14.19 11.07 -14.42
C GLN A 37 -14.00 12.55 -14.69
N LYS A 38 -12.77 13.09 -14.56
CA LYS A 38 -12.47 14.48 -14.95
C LYS A 38 -12.66 14.70 -16.45
N GLN A 39 -12.30 13.74 -17.29
CA GLN A 39 -12.55 13.83 -18.74
C GLN A 39 -14.04 13.81 -19.05
N LYS A 40 -14.82 12.96 -18.36
CA LYS A 40 -16.29 12.94 -18.48
C LYS A 40 -16.92 14.24 -18.00
N LEU A 41 -16.41 14.82 -16.91
CA LEU A 41 -16.81 16.14 -16.42
C LEU A 41 -16.60 17.22 -17.48
N LYS A 42 -15.42 17.27 -18.11
CA LYS A 42 -15.12 18.22 -19.20
C LYS A 42 -16.10 18.08 -20.36
N LYS A 43 -16.39 16.85 -20.78
CA LYS A 43 -17.39 16.57 -21.84
C LYS A 43 -18.80 17.00 -21.44
N ALA A 44 -19.22 16.73 -20.20
CA ALA A 44 -20.53 17.11 -19.69
C ALA A 44 -20.71 18.64 -19.61
N LEU A 45 -19.66 19.36 -19.23
CA LEU A 45 -19.62 20.82 -19.22
C LEU A 45 -19.75 21.41 -20.63
N THR A 46 -19.05 20.84 -21.63
CA THR A 46 -19.18 21.29 -23.03
C THR A 46 -20.56 21.03 -23.62
N SER A 47 -21.24 19.97 -23.17
CA SER A 47 -22.61 19.65 -23.60
C SER A 47 -23.69 20.42 -22.84
N GLY A 48 -23.34 21.29 -21.87
CA GLY A 48 -24.31 22.06 -21.07
C GLY A 48 -25.10 21.24 -20.05
N ASN A 49 -24.73 19.98 -19.80
CA ASN A 49 -25.42 19.10 -18.86
C ASN A 49 -24.84 19.24 -17.44
N ILE A 50 -25.28 20.29 -16.74
CA ILE A 50 -24.78 20.71 -15.42
C ILE A 50 -24.98 19.62 -14.35
N GLU A 51 -26.13 18.96 -14.33
CA GLU A 51 -26.45 17.90 -13.35
C GLU A 51 -25.51 16.68 -13.50
N CYS A 52 -25.27 16.23 -14.73
CA CYS A 52 -24.32 15.15 -14.99
C CYS A 52 -22.89 15.57 -14.64
N GLY A 53 -22.51 16.83 -14.94
CA GLY A 53 -21.22 17.39 -14.54
C GLY A 53 -21.02 17.32 -13.02
N ARG A 54 -22.01 17.74 -12.23
CA ARG A 54 -21.94 17.71 -10.77
C ARG A 54 -21.67 16.30 -10.22
N ILE A 55 -22.36 15.29 -10.75
CA ILE A 55 -22.15 13.88 -10.37
C ILE A 55 -20.73 13.40 -10.73
N TYR A 56 -20.23 13.73 -11.93
CA TYR A 56 -18.86 13.36 -12.33
C TYR A 56 -17.79 14.07 -11.51
N ALA A 57 -18.00 15.33 -11.13
CA ALA A 57 -17.10 16.08 -10.26
C ALA A 57 -17.02 15.46 -8.86
N GLU A 58 -18.16 15.11 -8.26
CA GLU A 58 -18.18 14.45 -6.95
C GLU A 58 -17.48 13.09 -6.99
N ASN A 59 -17.75 12.29 -8.02
CA ASN A 59 -17.10 11.00 -8.22
C ASN A 59 -15.58 11.14 -8.42
N ALA A 60 -15.13 12.15 -9.16
CA ALA A 60 -13.70 12.43 -9.33
C ALA A 60 -13.02 12.78 -7.99
N ILE A 61 -13.65 13.62 -7.17
CA ILE A 61 -13.14 13.98 -5.84
C ILE A 61 -13.08 12.74 -4.94
N ARG A 62 -14.12 11.91 -4.93
CA ARG A 62 -14.17 10.68 -4.14
C ARG A 62 -13.02 9.74 -4.51
N LYS A 63 -12.83 9.50 -5.81
CA LYS A 63 -11.75 8.63 -6.33
C LYS A 63 -10.35 9.18 -6.07
N GLN A 64 -10.18 10.50 -6.12
CA GLN A 64 -8.93 11.14 -5.72
C GLN A 64 -8.62 10.90 -4.24
N LYS A 65 -9.64 11.02 -3.37
CA LYS A 65 -9.48 10.79 -1.93
C LYS A 65 -9.18 9.32 -1.61
N GLU A 66 -9.83 8.39 -2.31
CA GLU A 66 -9.54 6.96 -2.24
C GLU A 66 -8.07 6.67 -2.63
N SER A 67 -7.59 7.23 -3.74
CA SER A 67 -6.20 7.06 -4.19
C SER A 67 -5.19 7.53 -3.13
N THR A 68 -5.39 8.71 -2.54
CA THR A 68 -4.55 9.22 -1.46
C THR A 68 -4.61 8.35 -0.21
N ASN A 69 -5.77 7.78 0.11
CA ASN A 69 -5.91 6.86 1.24
C ASN A 69 -5.10 5.58 1.01
N TYR A 70 -5.15 5.01 -0.19
CA TYR A 70 -4.32 3.85 -0.56
C TYR A 70 -2.82 4.15 -0.49
N LEU A 71 -2.38 5.34 -0.93
CA LEU A 71 -0.97 5.75 -0.78
C LEU A 71 -0.52 5.77 0.68
N ARG A 72 -1.35 6.34 1.57
CA ARG A 72 -1.05 6.34 3.01
C ARG A 72 -1.01 4.92 3.58
N MET A 73 -1.91 4.04 3.14
CA MET A 73 -1.87 2.64 3.56
C MET A 73 -0.59 1.95 3.08
N ALA A 74 -0.15 2.17 1.83
CA ALA A 74 1.09 1.63 1.32
C ALA A 74 2.30 2.05 2.18
N SER A 75 2.41 3.34 2.54
CA SER A 75 3.47 3.81 3.44
C SER A 75 3.43 3.15 4.81
N ARG A 76 2.24 2.83 5.33
CA ARG A 76 2.10 2.10 6.60
C ARG A 76 2.56 0.65 6.46
N PHE A 77 2.25 -0.02 5.35
CA PHE A 77 2.76 -1.38 5.08
C PHE A 77 4.29 -1.41 4.99
N ASP A 78 4.90 -0.44 4.30
CA ASP A 78 6.35 -0.33 4.18
C ASP A 78 7.02 -0.06 5.54
N ALA A 79 6.41 0.78 6.38
CA ALA A 79 6.89 1.03 7.74
C ALA A 79 6.85 -0.24 8.62
N VAL A 80 5.79 -1.03 8.54
CA VAL A 80 5.67 -2.31 9.27
C VAL A 80 6.69 -3.32 8.74
N GLN A 81 6.85 -3.43 7.42
CA GLN A 81 7.86 -4.29 6.81
C GLN A 81 9.27 -3.96 7.30
N SER A 82 9.64 -2.68 7.34
CA SER A 82 10.96 -2.23 7.80
C SER A 82 11.22 -2.64 9.26
N ARG A 83 10.22 -2.51 10.13
CA ARG A 83 10.33 -2.93 11.54
C ARG A 83 10.49 -4.43 11.69
N VAL A 84 9.73 -5.22 10.93
CA VAL A 84 9.84 -6.69 10.95
C VAL A 84 11.20 -7.14 10.41
N GLN A 85 11.69 -6.51 9.34
CA GLN A 85 13.00 -6.80 8.77
C GLN A 85 14.12 -6.52 9.78
N THR A 86 14.09 -5.39 10.48
CA THR A 86 15.07 -5.04 11.51
C THR A 86 15.05 -6.05 12.66
N ALA A 87 13.88 -6.50 13.11
CA ALA A 87 13.77 -7.52 14.16
C ALA A 87 14.39 -8.87 13.73
N LEU A 88 14.20 -9.28 12.47
CA LEU A 88 14.81 -10.49 11.92
C LEU A 88 16.34 -10.38 11.84
N THR A 89 16.85 -9.28 11.31
CA THR A 89 18.30 -9.04 11.19
C THR A 89 18.95 -8.97 12.57
N MET A 90 18.29 -8.36 13.55
CA MET A 90 18.80 -8.23 14.91
C MET A 90 18.96 -9.61 15.58
N ASN A 91 17.99 -10.52 15.44
CA ASN A 91 18.10 -11.89 15.95
C ASN A 91 19.28 -12.66 15.33
N GLN A 92 19.53 -12.46 14.03
CA GLN A 92 20.66 -13.10 13.34
C GLN A 92 22.01 -12.60 13.89
N VAL A 93 22.14 -11.29 14.12
CA VAL A 93 23.37 -10.68 14.67
C VAL A 93 23.64 -11.14 16.11
N TYR A 94 22.61 -11.23 16.95
CA TYR A 94 22.77 -11.76 18.32
C TYR A 94 23.28 -13.20 18.33
N PHE A 95 22.75 -14.07 17.46
CA PHE A 95 23.18 -15.46 17.38
C PHE A 95 24.65 -15.57 16.92
N SER A 96 25.04 -14.81 15.90
CA SER A 96 26.44 -14.77 15.42
C SER A 96 27.42 -14.23 16.46
N ARG A 97 27.02 -13.24 17.27
CA ARG A 97 27.87 -12.69 18.34
C ARG A 97 28.04 -13.64 19.52
N HIS A 98 27.03 -14.47 19.82
CA HIS A 98 27.11 -15.46 20.90
C HIS A 98 27.99 -16.67 20.51
N CYS A 99 27.98 -17.10 19.24
CA CYS A 99 28.81 -18.22 18.78
C CYS A 99 30.31 -17.87 18.70
N ASN A 100 30.68 -16.60 18.56
CA ASN A 100 32.08 -16.16 18.49
C ASN A 100 32.72 -15.91 19.88
N PHE A 101 31.92 -15.96 20.95
CA PHE A 101 32.37 -15.77 22.34
C PHE A 101 32.33 -17.06 23.18
N ARG A 102 32.20 -18.22 22.53
CA ARG A 102 32.24 -19.52 23.18
C ARG A 102 33.64 -20.12 23.01
N TRP A 103 34.55 -19.74 23.91
CA TRP A 103 35.73 -20.52 24.26
C TRP A 103 35.33 -21.64 25.22
#